data_AF-A0A930SWH9-F1
#
_entry.id   AF-A0A930SWH9-F1
#
_cell.length_a   1.000
_cell.length_b   1.000
_cell.length_c   1.000
_cell.angle_alpha   90.00
_cell.angle_beta   90.00
_cell.angle_gamma   90.00
#
_symmetry.space_group_name_H-M   'P 1'
#
loop_
_entity.id
_entity.type
_entity.pdbx_description
1 polymer ?
#
loop_
_entity_poly.entity_id
_entity_poly.type
_entity_poly.pdbx_seq_one_letter_code
_entity_poly.pdbx_strand_id
1 'polypeptide(L)'
;MNKAEQLAELAAECAACTRCGLHAGRTRSVFSDGNPAARIMLIGEGPGYNEDQQGKPFVGQAGQLLDRMLAAIGLDRQQVYIANIVKCRPPGNRTPTPEEMQACLGYLEAQIALVQPQIIILSGATALQGLLQQKRSISRSRGQWLQWQGIWCMPIFHPAYLLRNAARDKGSPKWLTWQDLKAIKAKYLALMTPITEERRIKDVNQN
;
A
#
# COMPACT_ATOMS: atom_id res chain seq x y z
N MET A 1 6.15 0.95 25.51
CA MET A 1 6.83 0.76 24.21
C MET A 1 6.32 1.82 23.26
N ASN A 2 7.21 2.47 22.53
CA ASN A 2 6.84 3.42 21.48
C ASN A 2 6.39 2.68 20.20
N LYS A 3 5.79 3.41 19.25
CA LYS A 3 5.27 2.84 18.00
C LYS A 3 6.32 2.05 17.20
N ALA A 4 7.57 2.51 17.18
CA ALA A 4 8.63 1.85 16.44
C ALA A 4 9.04 0.51 17.07
N GLU A 5 9.09 0.46 18.41
CA GLU A 5 9.32 -0.79 19.17
C GLU A 5 8.21 -1.82 18.91
N GLN A 6 6.95 -1.40 18.96
CA GLN A 6 5.81 -2.29 18.68
C GLN A 6 5.84 -2.85 17.26
N LEU A 7 6.22 -2.03 16.28
CA LEU A 7 6.39 -2.49 14.90
C LEU A 7 7.57 -3.45 14.75
N ALA A 8 8.65 -3.26 15.50
CA ALA A 8 9.81 -4.16 15.49
C ALA A 8 9.46 -5.53 16.09
N GLU A 9 8.70 -5.57 17.18
CA GLU A 9 8.18 -6.82 17.76
C GLU A 9 7.27 -7.56 16.77
N LEU A 10 6.33 -6.83 16.16
CA LEU A 10 5.43 -7.39 15.15
C LEU A 10 6.19 -7.91 13.91
N ALA A 11 7.29 -7.25 13.55
CA ALA A 11 8.17 -7.71 12.47
C ALA A 11 8.91 -9.02 12.86
N ALA A 12 9.37 -9.14 14.10
CA ALA A 12 10.00 -10.36 14.61
C ALA A 12 9.02 -11.53 14.66
N GLU A 13 7.79 -11.31 15.11
CA GLU A 13 6.71 -12.30 15.04
C GLU A 13 6.42 -12.72 13.59
N CYS A 14 6.37 -11.75 12.67
CA CYS A 14 6.16 -12.01 11.25
C CYS A 14 7.28 -12.87 10.64
N ALA A 15 8.53 -12.64 11.05
CA ALA A 15 9.69 -13.41 10.60
C ALA A 15 9.63 -14.88 11.03
N ALA A 16 9.05 -15.16 12.20
CA ALA A 16 8.83 -16.52 12.71
C ALA A 16 7.52 -17.18 12.23
N CYS A 17 6.65 -16.44 11.53
CA CYS A 17 5.31 -16.89 11.17
C CYS A 17 5.30 -18.14 10.28
N THR A 18 4.45 -19.12 10.62
CA THR A 18 4.18 -20.35 9.86
C THR A 18 2.70 -20.55 9.50
N ARG A 19 1.85 -19.51 9.67
CA ARG A 19 0.38 -19.58 9.54
C ARG A 19 -0.16 -19.95 8.14
N CYS A 20 0.67 -19.96 7.11
CA CYS A 20 0.29 -20.41 5.76
C CYS A 20 1.48 -21.05 5.03
N GLY A 21 1.25 -21.76 3.94
CA GLY A 21 2.28 -22.49 3.19
C GLY A 21 3.41 -21.63 2.61
N LEU A 22 3.23 -20.31 2.49
CA LEU A 22 4.24 -19.41 1.95
C LEU A 22 5.52 -19.33 2.80
N HIS A 23 5.46 -19.67 4.09
CA HIS A 23 6.64 -19.65 4.96
C HIS A 23 7.73 -20.62 4.51
N ALA A 24 7.36 -21.74 3.88
CA ALA A 24 8.30 -22.80 3.52
C ALA A 24 9.24 -22.41 2.37
N GLY A 25 8.84 -21.45 1.52
CA GLY A 25 9.59 -21.06 0.33
C GLY A 25 10.25 -19.68 0.41
N ARG A 26 10.08 -18.93 1.49
CA ARG A 26 10.67 -17.59 1.65
C ARG A 26 12.13 -17.70 2.06
N THR A 27 12.96 -16.76 1.62
CA THR A 27 14.27 -16.49 2.21
C THR A 27 14.13 -15.54 3.39
N ARG A 28 13.34 -14.48 3.24
CA ARG A 28 13.05 -13.51 4.30
C ARG A 28 11.58 -13.11 4.25
N SER A 29 10.96 -12.92 5.41
CA SER A 29 9.71 -12.17 5.47
C SER A 29 10.00 -10.72 5.11
N VAL A 30 9.10 -10.11 4.33
CA VAL A 30 9.20 -8.71 3.91
C VAL A 30 8.08 -7.95 4.61
N PHE A 31 8.40 -7.41 5.79
CA PHE A 31 7.42 -6.82 6.69
C PHE A 31 6.94 -5.44 6.22
N SER A 32 7.88 -4.49 6.08
CA SER A 32 7.62 -3.13 5.61
C SER A 32 8.91 -2.38 5.27
N ASP A 33 8.76 -1.15 4.77
CA ASP A 33 9.79 -0.12 4.63
C ASP A 33 9.16 1.27 4.87
N GLY A 34 10.00 2.28 5.05
CA GLY A 34 9.57 3.68 5.19
C GLY A 34 9.26 4.12 6.62
N ASN A 35 8.38 5.12 6.76
CA ASN A 35 8.21 5.88 8.00
C ASN A 35 7.01 5.40 8.84
N PRO A 36 7.22 4.92 10.09
CA PRO A 36 6.15 4.51 11.01
C PRO A 36 5.11 5.59 11.36
N ALA A 37 5.44 6.86 11.14
CA ALA A 37 4.54 8.00 11.36
C ALA A 37 3.98 8.57 10.04
N ALA A 38 4.13 7.85 8.92
CA ALA A 38 3.65 8.30 7.62
C ALA A 38 2.12 8.44 7.60
N ARG A 39 1.66 9.53 7.00
CA ARG A 39 0.22 9.79 6.77
C ARG A 39 -0.30 9.07 5.51
N ILE A 40 0.61 8.56 4.68
CA ILE A 40 0.32 7.73 3.51
C ILE A 40 0.93 6.35 3.73
N MET A 41 0.10 5.31 3.58
CA MET A 41 0.54 3.93 3.50
C MET A 41 0.31 3.38 2.10
N LEU A 42 1.29 2.69 1.55
CA LEU A 42 1.17 1.97 0.28
C LEU A 42 1.14 0.47 0.53
N ILE A 43 0.17 -0.21 -0.09
CA ILE A 43 -0.04 -1.64 0.05
C ILE A 43 0.00 -2.29 -1.32
N GLY A 44 0.96 -3.19 -1.53
CA GLY A 44 1.06 -4.03 -2.72
C GLY A 44 0.55 -5.46 -2.50
N GLU A 45 0.80 -6.33 -3.48
CA GLU A 45 0.38 -7.74 -3.46
C GLU A 45 1.19 -8.59 -2.48
N GLY A 46 2.50 -8.66 -2.71
CA GLY A 46 3.41 -9.56 -2.02
C GLY A 46 4.85 -9.36 -2.50
N PRO A 47 5.83 -9.99 -1.85
CA PRO A 47 7.24 -9.89 -2.23
C PRO A 47 7.52 -10.60 -3.56
N GLY A 48 8.36 -10.00 -4.40
CA GLY A 48 9.01 -10.67 -5.52
C GLY A 48 10.34 -11.28 -5.11
N TYR A 49 11.13 -11.73 -6.10
CA TYR A 49 12.44 -12.35 -5.87
C TYR A 49 13.39 -11.41 -5.12
N ASN A 50 13.57 -10.17 -5.60
CA ASN A 50 14.52 -9.23 -5.00
C ASN A 50 14.08 -8.81 -3.59
N GLU A 51 12.79 -8.64 -3.36
CA GLU A 51 12.22 -8.33 -2.06
C GLU A 51 12.48 -9.46 -1.06
N ASP A 52 12.23 -10.71 -1.45
CA ASP A 52 12.50 -11.90 -0.64
C ASP A 52 13.99 -12.04 -0.27
N GLN A 53 14.88 -11.73 -1.23
CA GLN A 53 16.31 -11.74 -0.96
C GLN A 53 16.74 -10.61 -0.04
N GLN A 54 16.10 -9.43 -0.07
CA GLN A 54 16.55 -8.26 0.69
C GLN A 54 15.78 -8.02 1.99
N GLY A 55 14.63 -8.66 2.18
CA GLY A 55 13.74 -8.39 3.31
C GLY A 55 13.00 -7.05 3.22
N LYS A 56 13.04 -6.36 2.07
CA LYS A 56 12.45 -5.02 1.87
C LYS A 56 11.44 -4.99 0.73
N PRO A 57 10.27 -4.35 0.90
CA PRO A 57 9.25 -4.28 -0.14
C PRO A 57 9.66 -3.34 -1.28
N PHE A 58 9.20 -3.68 -2.50
CA PHE A 58 9.37 -2.87 -3.70
C PHE A 58 10.84 -2.47 -3.96
N VAL A 59 11.79 -3.41 -3.99
CA VAL A 59 13.21 -3.12 -4.33
C VAL A 59 13.58 -3.52 -5.76
N GLY A 60 12.74 -4.29 -6.45
CA GLY A 60 12.92 -4.63 -7.87
C GLY A 60 12.50 -3.51 -8.84
N GLN A 61 12.38 -3.85 -10.13
CA GLN A 61 12.01 -2.89 -11.18
C GLN A 61 10.66 -2.20 -10.93
N ALA A 62 9.67 -2.95 -10.43
CA ALA A 62 8.37 -2.40 -10.05
C ALA A 62 8.51 -1.37 -8.92
N GLY A 63 9.44 -1.60 -7.99
CA GLY A 63 9.78 -0.68 -6.93
C GLY A 63 10.46 0.59 -7.41
N GLN A 64 11.42 0.48 -8.33
CA GLN A 64 12.06 1.67 -8.94
C GLN A 64 11.05 2.54 -9.71
N LEU A 65 10.04 1.92 -10.35
CA LEU A 65 8.95 2.67 -10.94
C LEU A 65 8.08 3.33 -9.86
N LEU A 66 7.77 2.62 -8.77
CA LEU A 66 7.05 3.19 -7.65
C LEU A 66 7.76 4.42 -7.06
N ASP A 67 9.08 4.35 -6.89
CA ASP A 67 9.88 5.47 -6.38
C ASP A 67 9.76 6.69 -7.28
N ARG A 68 9.82 6.50 -8.61
CA ARG A 68 9.58 7.58 -9.58
C ARG A 68 8.15 8.13 -9.53
N MET A 69 7.16 7.28 -9.28
CA MET A 69 5.77 7.69 -9.13
C MET A 69 5.56 8.56 -7.89
N LEU A 70 6.16 8.18 -6.76
CA LEU A 70 6.16 8.97 -5.52
C LEU A 70 6.87 10.32 -5.74
N ALA A 71 8.07 10.28 -6.33
CA ALA A 71 8.86 11.48 -6.60
C ALA A 71 8.10 12.48 -7.50
N ALA A 72 7.36 11.99 -8.50
CA ALA A 72 6.53 12.83 -9.37
C ALA A 72 5.42 13.60 -8.64
N ILE A 73 5.03 13.17 -7.45
CA ILE A 73 4.08 13.89 -6.58
C ILE A 73 4.73 14.57 -5.38
N GLY A 74 6.05 14.63 -5.32
CA GLY A 74 6.81 15.26 -4.25
C GLY A 74 6.84 14.45 -2.97
N LEU A 75 6.79 13.12 -3.09
CA LEU A 75 6.94 12.17 -1.99
C LEU A 75 8.18 11.29 -2.21
N ASP A 76 8.73 10.78 -1.12
CA ASP A 76 9.75 9.73 -1.13
C ASP A 76 9.42 8.62 -0.12
N ARG A 77 10.31 7.62 -0.01
CA ARG A 77 10.17 6.49 0.92
C ARG A 77 10.20 6.89 2.40
N GLN A 78 10.83 8.02 2.74
CA GLN A 78 10.89 8.51 4.12
C GLN A 78 9.58 9.22 4.52
N GLN A 79 8.71 9.51 3.56
CA GLN A 79 7.41 10.16 3.79
C GLN A 79 6.22 9.19 3.74
N VAL A 80 6.43 7.95 3.31
CA VAL A 80 5.40 6.92 3.20
C VAL A 80 5.74 5.68 4.02
N TYR A 81 4.74 4.88 4.36
CA TYR A 81 4.93 3.52 4.89
C TYR A 81 4.57 2.51 3.81
N ILE A 82 5.42 1.52 3.53
CA ILE A 82 5.22 0.58 2.43
C ILE A 82 5.10 -0.84 3.00
N ALA A 83 4.04 -1.54 2.61
CA ALA A 83 3.81 -2.94 2.96
C ALA A 83 3.12 -3.69 1.81
N ASN A 84 2.81 -4.98 2.03
CA ASN A 84 2.07 -5.83 1.10
C ASN A 84 0.97 -6.60 1.83
N ILE A 85 -0.01 -7.15 1.10
CA ILE A 85 -1.01 -8.08 1.66
C ILE A 85 -0.33 -9.28 2.30
N VAL A 86 0.46 -10.03 1.53
CA VAL A 86 1.27 -11.13 2.07
C VAL A 86 2.70 -10.68 2.35
N LYS A 87 3.31 -11.26 3.39
CA LYS A 87 4.67 -10.92 3.84
C LYS A 87 5.74 -11.91 3.37
N CYS A 88 5.35 -12.92 2.61
CA CYS A 88 6.22 -13.98 2.10
C CYS A 88 6.03 -14.09 0.59
N ARG A 89 7.10 -14.35 -0.16
CA ARG A 89 7.06 -14.49 -1.61
C ARG A 89 6.28 -15.76 -2.01
N PRO A 90 5.23 -15.65 -2.83
CA PRO A 90 4.61 -16.83 -3.43
C PRO A 90 5.54 -17.55 -4.42
N PRO A 91 5.53 -18.89 -4.47
CA PRO A 91 6.32 -19.65 -5.44
C PRO A 91 6.11 -19.16 -6.87
N GLY A 92 7.20 -18.93 -7.61
CA GLY A 92 7.11 -18.41 -8.99
C GLY A 92 6.53 -17.01 -9.13
N ASN A 93 6.44 -16.21 -8.05
CA ASN A 93 5.76 -14.91 -8.01
C ASN A 93 4.29 -14.99 -8.47
N ARG A 94 3.62 -16.13 -8.24
CA ARG A 94 2.17 -16.24 -8.48
C ARG A 94 1.40 -15.28 -7.57
N THR A 95 0.15 -15.00 -7.93
CA THR A 95 -0.76 -14.31 -7.03
C THR A 95 -1.00 -15.16 -5.77
N PRO A 96 -0.97 -14.56 -4.56
CA PRO A 96 -1.31 -15.27 -3.33
C PRO A 96 -2.77 -15.72 -3.36
N THR A 97 -3.05 -16.88 -2.75
CA THR A 97 -4.43 -17.38 -2.67
C THR A 97 -5.24 -16.57 -1.65
N PRO A 98 -6.59 -16.61 -1.69
CA PRO A 98 -7.42 -16.00 -0.66
C PRO A 98 -7.06 -16.44 0.76
N GLU A 99 -6.74 -17.72 0.94
CA GLU A 99 -6.36 -18.29 2.23
C GLU A 99 -5.01 -17.74 2.72
N GLU A 100 -4.04 -17.62 1.82
CA GLU A 100 -2.72 -17.01 2.13
C GLU A 100 -2.86 -15.53 2.48
N MET A 101 -3.70 -14.80 1.75
CA MET A 101 -4.02 -13.40 2.07
C MET A 101 -4.66 -13.30 3.45
N GLN A 102 -5.68 -14.11 3.73
CA GLN A 102 -6.40 -14.11 5.00
C GLN A 102 -5.49 -14.44 6.18
N ALA A 103 -4.62 -15.45 6.04
CA ALA A 103 -3.67 -15.84 7.08
C ALA A 103 -2.65 -14.74 7.42
N CYS A 104 -2.35 -13.86 6.46
CA CYS A 104 -1.37 -12.78 6.62
C CYS A 104 -1.99 -11.44 7.00
N LEU A 105 -3.31 -11.26 6.77
CA LEU A 105 -4.00 -9.97 6.90
C LEU A 105 -3.86 -9.34 8.28
N GLY A 106 -3.87 -10.13 9.35
CA GLY A 106 -3.73 -9.62 10.71
C GLY A 106 -2.43 -8.84 10.95
N TYR A 107 -1.33 -9.18 10.26
CA TYR A 107 -0.11 -8.36 10.32
C TYR A 107 -0.31 -7.00 9.66
N LEU A 108 -1.01 -6.96 8.53
CA LEU A 108 -1.27 -5.71 7.82
C LEU A 108 -2.23 -4.81 8.61
N GLU A 109 -3.27 -5.38 9.21
CA GLU A 109 -4.21 -4.63 10.06
C GLU A 109 -3.52 -4.06 11.29
N ALA A 110 -2.66 -4.84 11.95
CA ALA A 110 -1.85 -4.35 13.07
C ALA A 110 -0.85 -3.26 12.62
N GLN A 111 -0.24 -3.39 11.44
CA GLN A 111 0.58 -2.32 10.85
C GLN A 111 -0.25 -1.04 10.63
N ILE A 112 -1.46 -1.14 10.06
CA ILE A 112 -2.34 0.02 9.82
C ILE A 112 -2.77 0.65 11.16
N ALA A 113 -3.11 -0.16 12.16
CA ALA A 113 -3.49 0.32 13.49
C ALA A 113 -2.37 1.05 14.21
N LEU A 114 -1.12 0.60 14.04
CA LEU A 114 0.06 1.26 14.60
C LEU A 114 0.43 2.51 13.83
N VAL A 115 0.49 2.44 12.49
CA VAL A 115 0.91 3.58 11.64
C VAL A 115 -0.14 4.69 11.65
N GLN A 116 -1.43 4.34 11.65
CA GLN A 116 -2.59 5.24 11.58
C GLN A 116 -2.52 6.18 10.36
N PRO A 117 -2.38 5.66 9.12
CA PRO A 117 -2.34 6.48 7.93
C PRO A 117 -3.69 7.17 7.69
N GLN A 118 -3.66 8.33 7.04
CA GLN A 118 -4.87 9.02 6.60
C GLN A 118 -5.27 8.64 5.16
N ILE A 119 -4.29 8.19 4.37
CA ILE A 119 -4.48 7.69 3.01
C ILE A 119 -3.80 6.32 2.87
N ILE A 120 -4.50 5.36 2.27
CA ILE A 120 -3.95 4.08 1.81
C ILE A 120 -3.97 4.04 0.28
N ILE A 121 -2.82 3.81 -0.34
CA ILE A 121 -2.69 3.56 -1.77
C ILE A 121 -2.71 2.04 -1.99
N LEU A 122 -3.73 1.55 -2.68
CA LEU A 122 -3.90 0.13 -2.98
C LEU A 122 -3.35 -0.18 -4.37
N SER A 123 -2.15 -0.75 -4.40
CA SER A 123 -1.43 -1.03 -5.64
C SER A 123 -1.85 -2.39 -6.23
N GLY A 124 -2.75 -2.37 -7.21
CA GLY A 124 -3.23 -3.57 -7.90
C GLY A 124 -4.46 -4.24 -7.28
N ALA A 125 -4.98 -5.24 -8.00
CA ALA A 125 -6.21 -5.95 -7.63
C ALA A 125 -6.07 -6.73 -6.31
N THR A 126 -4.90 -7.32 -6.05
CA THR A 126 -4.65 -8.08 -4.83
C THR A 126 -4.66 -7.20 -3.58
N ALA A 127 -4.03 -6.02 -3.63
CA ALA A 127 -4.10 -5.05 -2.55
C ALA A 127 -5.55 -4.60 -2.29
N LEU A 128 -6.29 -4.31 -3.37
CA LEU A 128 -7.68 -3.92 -3.31
C LEU A 128 -8.58 -4.99 -2.67
N GLN A 129 -8.47 -6.23 -3.15
CA GLN A 129 -9.26 -7.35 -2.65
C GLN A 129 -8.84 -7.73 -1.23
N GLY A 130 -7.54 -7.80 -0.95
CA GLY A 130 -7.00 -8.25 0.33
C GLY A 130 -7.35 -7.29 1.48
N LEU A 131 -7.33 -5.97 1.26
CA LEU A 131 -7.71 -5.04 2.31
C LEU A 131 -9.24 -4.89 2.44
N LEU A 132 -9.95 -4.72 1.32
CA LEU A 132 -11.40 -4.47 1.37
C LEU A 132 -12.24 -5.74 1.54
N GLN A 133 -11.62 -6.91 1.44
CA GLN A 133 -12.28 -8.21 1.52
C GLN A 133 -13.43 -8.35 0.49
N GLN A 134 -13.26 -7.71 -0.67
CA GLN A 134 -14.28 -7.65 -1.73
C GLN A 134 -13.64 -7.82 -3.10
N LYS A 135 -14.22 -8.69 -3.94
CA LYS A 135 -13.80 -8.84 -5.34
C LYS A 135 -14.22 -7.61 -6.13
N ARG A 136 -13.24 -6.79 -6.52
CA ARG A 136 -13.45 -5.57 -7.32
C ARG A 136 -12.48 -5.55 -8.49
N SER A 137 -12.94 -5.06 -9.65
CA SER A 137 -12.08 -4.89 -10.81
C SER A 137 -11.19 -3.67 -10.63
N ILE A 138 -9.87 -3.86 -10.67
CA ILE A 138 -8.90 -2.76 -10.54
C ILE A 138 -9.07 -1.71 -11.64
N SER A 139 -9.42 -2.10 -12.87
CA SER A 139 -9.61 -1.15 -13.97
C SER A 139 -10.83 -0.24 -13.76
N ARG A 140 -11.88 -0.75 -13.08
CA ARG A 140 -13.08 0.03 -12.74
C ARG A 140 -12.91 0.83 -11.45
N SER A 141 -12.12 0.34 -10.49
CA SER A 141 -11.97 0.96 -9.17
C SER A 141 -10.82 1.97 -9.08
N ARG A 142 -9.82 1.91 -9.98
CA ARG A 142 -8.71 2.86 -9.93
C ARG A 142 -9.18 4.30 -10.02
N GLY A 143 -8.54 5.18 -9.27
CA GLY A 143 -8.85 6.61 -9.24
C GLY A 143 -10.17 7.01 -8.59
N GLN A 144 -10.92 6.05 -8.04
CA GLN A 144 -12.11 6.32 -7.25
C GLN A 144 -11.74 6.26 -5.77
N TRP A 145 -12.03 7.32 -5.03
CA TRP A 145 -11.82 7.33 -3.59
C TRP A 145 -12.78 6.35 -2.92
N LEU A 146 -12.20 5.45 -2.12
CA LEU A 146 -12.91 4.51 -1.27
C LEU A 146 -12.62 4.82 0.20
N GLN A 147 -13.32 4.12 1.09
CA GLN A 147 -13.15 4.21 2.53
C GLN A 147 -12.95 2.81 3.12
N TRP A 148 -12.00 2.69 4.04
CA TRP A 148 -11.80 1.50 4.86
C TRP A 148 -11.52 1.94 6.29
N GLN A 149 -12.42 1.61 7.22
CA GLN A 149 -12.32 2.01 8.63
C GLN A 149 -12.05 3.52 8.84
N GLY A 150 -12.68 4.38 8.03
CA GLY A 150 -12.49 5.84 8.07
C GLY A 150 -11.22 6.36 7.39
N ILE A 151 -10.40 5.47 6.82
CA ILE A 151 -9.18 5.81 6.07
C ILE A 151 -9.49 5.92 4.58
N TRP A 152 -9.03 7.00 3.95
CA TRP A 152 -9.18 7.21 2.51
C TRP A 152 -8.34 6.19 1.73
N CYS A 153 -8.96 5.44 0.83
CA CYS A 153 -8.28 4.44 0.01
C CYS A 153 -8.30 4.86 -1.46
N MET A 154 -7.13 4.87 -2.11
CA MET A 154 -6.99 5.09 -3.55
C MET A 154 -6.45 3.83 -4.22
N PRO A 155 -7.28 3.09 -4.98
CA PRO A 155 -6.79 2.02 -5.84
C PRO A 155 -6.03 2.61 -7.04
N ILE A 156 -4.89 2.02 -7.36
CA ILE A 156 -4.08 2.35 -8.54
C ILE A 156 -3.64 1.07 -9.26
N PHE A 157 -3.24 1.18 -10.52
CA PHE A 157 -2.56 0.06 -11.17
C PHE A 157 -1.24 -0.26 -10.49
N HIS A 158 -0.93 -1.56 -10.42
CA HIS A 158 0.35 -2.02 -9.88
C HIS A 158 1.51 -1.60 -10.79
N PRO A 159 2.66 -1.14 -10.27
CA PRO A 159 3.81 -0.74 -11.09
C PRO A 159 4.28 -1.82 -12.07
N ALA A 160 4.22 -3.11 -11.69
CA ALA A 160 4.55 -4.20 -12.60
C ALA A 160 3.64 -4.26 -13.85
N TYR A 161 2.37 -3.90 -13.72
CA TYR A 161 1.47 -3.79 -14.87
C TYR A 161 1.86 -2.63 -15.78
N LEU A 162 2.26 -1.49 -15.20
CA LEU A 162 2.73 -0.32 -15.94
C LEU A 162 4.06 -0.58 -16.66
N LEU A 163 4.93 -1.43 -16.12
CA LEU A 163 6.17 -1.82 -16.79
C LEU A 163 5.91 -2.63 -18.05
N ARG A 164 4.91 -3.52 -18.04
CA ARG A 164 4.51 -4.31 -19.21
C ARG A 164 3.77 -3.50 -20.27
N ASN A 165 3.29 -2.30 -19.93
CA ASN A 165 2.51 -1.43 -20.82
C ASN A 165 3.24 -0.10 -21.05
N ALA A 166 3.94 0.02 -22.17
CA ALA A 166 4.77 1.18 -22.43
C ALA A 166 4.00 2.45 -22.83
N ALA A 167 2.78 2.31 -23.36
CA ALA A 167 1.96 3.39 -23.90
C ALA A 167 1.77 4.55 -22.91
N ARG A 168 1.76 5.78 -23.46
CA ARG A 168 1.62 7.03 -22.69
C ARG A 168 0.45 7.90 -23.15
N ASP A 169 -0.24 7.48 -24.21
CA ASP A 169 -1.37 8.21 -24.78
C ASP A 169 -2.51 8.36 -23.77
N LYS A 170 -3.38 9.34 -24.01
CA LYS A 170 -4.55 9.58 -23.16
C LYS A 170 -5.38 8.28 -23.05
N GLY A 171 -5.71 7.89 -21.82
CA GLY A 171 -6.41 6.63 -21.54
C GLY A 171 -5.51 5.40 -21.37
N SER A 172 -4.22 5.49 -21.68
CA SER A 172 -3.26 4.41 -21.37
C SER A 172 -3.13 4.18 -19.86
N PRO A 173 -2.69 3.00 -19.42
CA PRO A 173 -2.46 2.72 -18.00
C PRO A 173 -1.57 3.75 -17.29
N LYS A 174 -0.47 4.18 -17.92
CA LYS A 174 0.43 5.18 -17.34
C LYS A 174 -0.22 6.55 -17.24
N TRP A 175 -0.98 6.95 -18.25
CA TRP A 175 -1.73 8.21 -18.23
C TRP A 175 -2.80 8.22 -17.13
N LEU A 176 -3.53 7.10 -16.98
CA LEU A 176 -4.55 6.94 -15.93
C LEU A 176 -3.92 6.98 -14.54
N THR A 177 -2.84 6.22 -14.31
CA THR A 177 -2.13 6.25 -13.02
C THR A 177 -1.58 7.64 -12.70
N TRP A 178 -1.14 8.42 -13.70
CA TRP A 178 -0.76 9.80 -13.45
C TRP A 178 -1.94 10.66 -12.94
N GLN A 179 -3.16 10.45 -13.43
CA GLN A 179 -4.34 11.14 -12.86
C GLN A 179 -4.58 10.73 -11.41
N ASP A 180 -4.42 9.43 -11.10
CA ASP A 180 -4.60 8.89 -9.74
C ASP A 180 -3.58 9.51 -8.77
N LEU A 181 -2.31 9.60 -9.18
CA LEU A 181 -1.24 10.20 -8.38
C LEU A 181 -1.51 11.69 -8.10
N LYS A 182 -1.97 12.45 -9.10
CA LYS A 182 -2.37 13.85 -8.87
C LYS A 182 -3.52 13.97 -7.88
N ALA A 183 -4.51 13.08 -7.96
CA ALA A 183 -5.62 13.05 -7.00
C ALA A 183 -5.14 12.74 -5.57
N ILE A 184 -4.21 11.78 -5.42
CA ILE A 184 -3.56 11.46 -4.14
C ILE A 184 -2.84 12.70 -3.60
N LYS A 185 -2.03 13.38 -4.42
CA LYS A 185 -1.32 14.60 -4.03
C LYS A 185 -2.28 15.68 -3.53
N ALA A 186 -3.34 15.95 -4.30
CA ALA A 186 -4.34 16.94 -3.93
C ALA A 186 -5.02 16.61 -2.59
N LYS A 187 -5.40 15.35 -2.37
CA LYS A 187 -6.00 14.90 -1.10
C LYS A 187 -5.00 14.98 0.06
N TYR A 188 -3.76 14.57 -0.15
CA TYR A 188 -2.70 14.66 0.85
C TYR A 188 -2.51 16.11 1.31
N LEU A 189 -2.33 17.05 0.36
CA LEU A 189 -2.20 18.47 0.68
C LEU A 189 -3.42 19.01 1.43
N ALA A 190 -4.64 18.66 0.99
CA ALA A 190 -5.87 19.08 1.66
C ALA A 190 -6.02 18.57 3.10
N LEU A 191 -5.41 17.42 3.43
CA LEU A 191 -5.35 16.87 4.78
C LEU A 191 -4.20 17.45 5.62
N MET A 192 -3.16 18.00 4.97
CA MET A 192 -2.04 18.66 5.65
C MET A 192 -2.37 20.09 6.04
N THR A 193 -3.24 20.77 5.30
CA THR A 193 -3.65 22.14 5.64
C THR A 193 -4.36 22.14 6.99
N PRO A 194 -3.89 22.92 7.97
CA PRO A 194 -4.60 23.06 9.24
C PRO A 194 -6.03 23.52 8.98
N ILE A 195 -6.97 22.95 9.71
CA ILE A 195 -8.37 23.36 9.65
C ILE A 195 -8.40 24.82 10.11
N THR A 196 -8.66 25.74 9.19
CA THR A 196 -9.00 27.12 9.58
C THR A 196 -10.32 27.09 10.34
N GLU A 197 -10.46 27.95 11.36
CA GLU A 197 -11.63 28.03 12.26
C GLU A 197 -12.97 28.01 11.49
N GLU A 198 -13.00 28.57 10.28
CA GLU A 198 -14.14 28.63 9.36
C GLU A 198 -14.69 27.27 8.90
N ARG A 199 -13.85 26.22 8.81
CA ARG A 199 -14.31 24.85 8.48
C ARG A 199 -14.96 24.16 9.67
N ARG A 200 -14.48 24.45 10.88
CA ARG A 200 -14.99 23.89 12.14
C ARG A 200 -16.45 24.31 12.39
N ILE A 201 -16.80 25.54 12.01
CA ILE A 201 -18.16 26.09 12.13
C ILE A 201 -19.12 25.44 11.11
N LYS A 202 -18.64 25.03 9.93
CA LYS A 202 -19.49 24.39 8.90
C LYS A 202 -19.84 22.94 9.23
N ASP A 203 -18.95 22.20 9.86
CA ASP A 203 -19.19 20.80 10.25
C ASP A 203 -20.08 20.69 11.52
N VAL A 204 -20.08 21.71 12.39
CA VAL A 204 -20.98 21.78 13.55
C VAL A 204 -22.41 22.18 13.15
N ASN A 205 -22.58 22.97 12.09
CA ASN A 205 -23.89 23.46 11.65
C ASN A 205 -24.58 22.56 10.60
N GLN A 206 -24.03 21.36 10.34
CA GLN A 206 -24.65 20.35 9.44
C GLN A 206 -25.05 19.05 10.16
N ASN A 207 -25.04 19.04 11.50
CA ASN A 207 -25.59 17.97 12.33
C ASN A 207 -26.76 18.48 13.18
#